data_AF-A0A2W6CWG6-F1
#
_entry.id   AF-A0A2W6CWG6-F1
#
_cell.length_a   1.000
_cell.length_b   1.000
_cell.length_c   1.000
_cell.angle_alpha   90.00
_cell.angle_beta   90.00
_cell.angle_gamma   90.00
#
_symmetry.space_group_name_H-M   'P 1'
#
loop_
_entity.id
_entity.type
_entity.pdbx_description
1 polymer ?
#
loop_
_entity_poly.entity_id
_entity_poly.type
_entity_poly.pdbx_seq_one_letter_code
_entity_poly.pdbx_strand_id
1 'polypeptide(L)' 'MTAINPASVRLRSNGLSSRKVGGELVVLDFNSSQYFTIRGSGIFLFELLQEKRNREELIAALLARRVIQPAA' A
#
# COMPACT_ATOMS: atom_id res chain seq x y z
N MET A 1 -10.97 -27.14 6.93
CA MET A 1 -10.13 -26.48 5.91
C MET A 1 -9.58 -25.20 6.53
N THR A 2 -8.35 -25.24 7.04
CA THR A 2 -7.74 -24.13 7.77
C THR A 2 -7.13 -23.17 6.76
N ALA A 3 -7.77 -22.02 6.55
CA ALA A 3 -7.22 -20.97 5.69
C ALA A 3 -5.91 -20.45 6.32
N ILE A 4 -4.86 -20.45 5.50
CA ILE A 4 -3.54 -19.86 5.77
C ILE A 4 -3.75 -18.47 6.35
N ASN A 5 -3.16 -18.16 7.51
CA ASN A 5 -3.16 -16.79 8.04
C ASN A 5 -2.14 -15.97 7.21
N PRO A 6 -2.55 -15.15 6.23
CA PRO A 6 -1.63 -14.35 5.46
C PRO A 6 -1.33 -13.13 6.33
N ALA A 7 -0.09 -13.01 6.82
CA ALA A 7 0.30 -11.94 7.73
C ALA A 7 -0.27 -10.58 7.28
N SER A 8 -1.22 -10.07 8.05
CA SER A 8 -1.88 -8.80 7.80
C SER A 8 -0.90 -7.64 8.02
N VAL A 9 -0.93 -6.65 7.15
CA VAL A 9 -0.05 -5.48 7.20
C VAL A 9 -0.86 -4.19 7.30
N ARG A 10 -0.23 -3.17 7.89
CA ARG A 10 -0.75 -1.81 8.02
C ARG A 10 0.45 -0.86 8.00
N LEU A 11 0.26 0.35 7.49
CA LEU A 11 1.22 1.44 7.68
C LEU A 11 1.40 1.75 9.17
N ARG A 12 2.59 2.21 9.52
CA ARG A 12 2.84 2.77 10.86
C ARG A 12 1.92 3.98 11.07
N SER A 13 1.35 4.09 12.26
CA SER A 13 0.43 5.18 12.62
C SER A 13 1.14 6.51 12.89
N ASN A 14 2.48 6.50 13.00
CA ASN A 14 3.31 7.66 13.27
C ASN A 14 4.62 7.60 12.47
N GLY A 15 5.37 8.69 12.47
CA GLY A 15 6.67 8.78 11.82
C GLY A 15 6.63 8.79 10.29
N LEU A 16 5.44 8.75 9.68
CA LEU A 16 5.25 8.88 8.24
C LEU A 16 4.49 10.15 7.91
N SER A 17 5.02 10.95 6.99
CA SER A 17 4.30 12.04 6.32
C SER A 17 4.25 11.75 4.83
N SER A 18 3.13 12.03 4.18
CA SER A 18 3.00 11.78 2.74
C SER A 18 2.28 12.91 2.03
N ARG A 19 2.68 13.19 0.79
CA ARG A 19 2.08 14.23 -0.05
C ARG A 19 2.14 13.84 -1.52
N LYS A 20 1.04 14.11 -2.24
CA LYS A 20 1.00 13.96 -3.70
C LYS A 20 1.70 15.15 -4.37
N VAL A 21 2.67 14.87 -5.24
CA VAL A 21 3.44 15.86 -6.00
C VAL A 21 3.68 15.30 -7.40
N GLY A 22 3.27 16.03 -8.44
CA GLY A 22 3.56 15.64 -9.83
C GLY A 22 3.01 14.27 -10.27
N GLY A 23 1.91 13.80 -9.66
CA GLY A 23 1.34 12.48 -9.95
C GLY A 23 1.95 11.32 -9.17
N GLU A 24 2.91 11.60 -8.29
CA GLU A 24 3.56 10.64 -7.41
C GLU A 24 3.19 10.91 -5.96
N LEU A 25 3.31 9.90 -5.11
CA LEU A 25 3.22 10.07 -3.66
C LEU A 25 4.63 10.07 -3.08
N VAL A 26 5.03 11.20 -2.51
CA VAL A 26 6.27 11.32 -1.74
C VAL A 26 5.96 10.98 -0.30
N VAL A 27 6.73 10.07 0.29
CA VAL A 27 6.62 9.65 1.69
C VAL A 27 7.92 9.97 2.40
N LEU A 28 7.83 10.70 3.52
CA LEU A 28 8.93 10.97 4.43
C LEU A 28 8.79 10.03 5.64
N ASP A 29 9.86 9.30 5.95
CA ASP A 29 9.99 8.49 7.15
C ASP A 29 10.93 9.19 8.14
N PHE A 30 10.34 9.79 9.17
CA PHE A 30 11.08 10.51 10.20
C PHE A 30 11.90 9.60 11.10
N ASN A 31 11.54 8.31 11.20
CA ASN A 31 12.26 7.38 12.08
C ASN A 31 13.59 6.94 11.45
N SER A 32 13.60 6.75 10.11
CA SER A 32 14.79 6.33 9.38
C SER A 32 15.52 7.49 8.68
N SER A 33 14.94 8.70 8.69
CA SER A 33 15.41 9.86 7.92
C SER A 33 15.52 9.57 6.42
N GLN A 34 14.59 8.77 5.90
CA GLN A 34 14.53 8.40 4.48
C GLN A 34 13.27 8.98 3.82
N TYR A 35 13.31 9.06 2.49
CA TYR A 35 12.14 9.33 1.69
C TYR A 35 11.94 8.29 0.61
N PHE A 36 10.68 8.08 0.24
CA PHE A 36 10.27 7.16 -0.79
C PHE A 36 9.36 7.89 -1.78
N THR A 37 9.39 7.46 -3.03
CA THR A 37 8.41 7.86 -4.04
C THR A 37 7.61 6.64 -4.46
N ILE A 38 6.29 6.81 -4.54
CA ILE A 38 5.36 5.75 -4.90
C ILE A 38 4.59 6.22 -6.14
N ARG A 39 4.50 5.34 -7.14
CA ARG A 39 3.84 5.61 -8.43
C ARG A 39 2.75 4.58 -8.71
N GLY A 40 1.83 4.93 -9.61
CA GLY A 40 0.83 4.01 -10.15
C GLY A 40 -0.02 3.33 -9.07
N SER A 41 -0.18 2.01 -9.18
CA SER A 41 -0.95 1.17 -8.25
C SER A 41 -0.50 1.26 -6.80
N GLY A 42 0.79 1.56 -6.57
CA GLY A 42 1.34 1.68 -5.23
C GLY A 42 0.69 2.81 -4.42
N ILE A 43 0.27 3.91 -5.07
CA ILE A 43 -0.39 5.03 -4.39
C ILE A 43 -1.71 4.56 -3.76
N PHE A 44 -2.47 3.77 -4.52
CA PHE A 44 -3.73 3.20 -4.05
C PHE A 44 -3.52 2.19 -2.91
N LEU A 45 -2.52 1.32 -3.03
CA LEU A 45 -2.16 0.39 -1.96
C LEU A 45 -1.74 1.12 -0.68
N PHE A 46 -0.96 2.21 -0.81
CA PHE A 46 -0.54 3.00 0.34
C PHE A 46 -1.74 3.60 1.08
N GLU A 47 -2.73 4.12 0.36
CA GLU A 47 -3.99 4.62 0.95
C GLU A 47 -4.79 3.50 1.62
N LEU A 48 -4.90 2.32 0.99
CA LEU A 48 -5.57 1.15 1.57
C LEU A 48 -4.95 0.66 2.88
N LEU A 49 -3.62 0.73 2.97
CA LEU A 49 -2.84 0.26 4.11
C LEU A 49 -2.85 1.24 5.30
N GLN A 50 -3.59 2.35 5.24
CA GLN A 50 -3.95 3.08 6.45
C GLN A 50 -4.77 2.20 7.43
N GLU A 51 -5.46 1.20 6.88
CA GLU A 51 -6.15 0.14 7.61
C GLU A 51 -5.42 -1.20 7.47
N LYS A 52 -5.66 -2.10 8.43
CA LYS A 52 -5.08 -3.44 8.43
C LYS A 52 -5.67 -4.26 7.28
N ARG A 53 -4.80 -4.79 6.41
CA ARG A 53 -5.19 -5.61 5.26
C ARG A 53 -4.33 -6.86 5.13
N ASN A 54 -4.88 -7.95 4.60
CA ASN A 54 -4.09 -9.10 4.15
C ASN A 54 -3.79 -9.02 2.64
N ARG A 55 -2.93 -9.93 2.15
CA ARG A 55 -2.48 -9.94 0.75
C ARG A 55 -3.64 -10.09 -0.23
N GLU A 56 -4.57 -11.00 0.07
CA GLU A 56 -5.69 -11.37 -0.79
C GLU A 56 -6.66 -10.19 -0.95
N GLU A 57 -6.91 -9.44 0.13
CA GLU A 57 -7.69 -8.21 0.11
C GLU A 57 -7.06 -7.13 -0.77
N LEU A 58 -5.73 -6.96 -0.69
CA LEU A 58 -5.01 -5.99 -1.53
C LEU A 58 -5.07 -6.37 -3.01
N ILE A 59 -4.90 -7.65 -3.34
CA ILE A 59 -5.02 -8.16 -4.71
C ILE A 59 -6.44 -7.93 -5.23
N ALA A 60 -7.45 -8.31 -4.44
CA ALA A 60 -8.86 -8.12 -4.81
C ALA A 60 -9.17 -6.64 -5.06
N ALA A 61 -8.69 -5.74 -4.22
CA ALA A 61 -8.87 -4.30 -4.38
C ALA A 61 -8.21 -3.78 -5.67
N LEU A 62 -7.01 -4.26 -6.01
CA LEU A 62 -6.31 -3.87 -7.24
C LEU A 62 -7.03 -4.36 -8.51
N LEU A 63 -7.54 -5.59 -8.50
CA LEU A 63 -8.31 -6.17 -9.60
C LEU A 63 -9.65 -5.44 -9.77
N ALA A 64 -10.35 -5.14 -8.67
CA ALA A 64 -11.62 -4.41 -8.70
C ALA A 64 -11.47 -3.00 -9.30
N ARG A 65 -10.34 -2.34 -9.04
CA ARG A 65 -10.02 -1.01 -9.59
C ARG A 65 -9.42 -1.07 -11.02
N ARG A 66 -9.30 -2.26 -11.62
CA ARG A 66 -8.66 -2.52 -12.93
C ARG A 66 -7.22 -1.99 -13.03
N VAL A 67 -6.49 -1.98 -11.93
CA VAL A 67 -5.11 -1.43 -11.92
C VAL A 67 -4.09 -2.48 -12.38
N ILE A 68 -4.42 -3.77 -12.25
CA ILE A 68 -3.58 -4.89 -12.68
C ILE A 68 -4.45 -5.98 -13.33
N GLN A 69 -3.83 -6.78 -14.18
CA GLN A 69 -4.39 -8.04 -14.68
C GLN A 69 -3.68 -9.20 -13.97
N PRO A 70 -4.35 -10.33 -13.71
CA PRO A 70 -3.69 -11.49 -13.11
C PRO A 70 -2.58 -11.99 -14.03
N ALA A 71 -1.42 -12.30 -13.44
CA ALA A 71 -0.36 -13.00 -14.17
C ALA A 71 -0.88 -14.41 -14.52
N ALA A 72 -0.74 -14.79 -15.78
CA ALA A 72 -1.15 -16.10 -16.31
C ALA A 72 -0.28 -17.23 -15.75
#